data_AF-A0A644Z979-F1
#
_entry.id   AF-A0A644Z979-F1
#
_cell.length_a   1.000
_cell.length_b   1.000
_cell.length_c   1.000
_cell.angle_alpha   90.00
_cell.angle_beta   90.00
_cell.angle_gamma   90.00
#
_symmetry.space_group_name_H-M   'P 1'
#
loop_
_entity.id
_entity.type
_entity.pdbx_description
1 polymer ?
#
loop_
_entity_poly.entity_id
_entity_poly.type
_entity_poly.pdbx_seq_one_letter_code
_entity_poly.pdbx_strand_id
1 'polypeptide(L)' 'MLDAVNTLNVKYRWLSFYIDGDEEVTCNADSVLNAETSAEVCFNLLVRFITIVDEAYPELMKALWK' A
#
# COMPACT_ATOMS: atom_id res chain seq x y z
N MET A 1 2.93 12.61 9.63
CA MET A 1 2.47 11.77 8.50
C MET A 1 3.62 11.18 7.68
N LEU A 2 4.54 11.98 7.12
CA LEU A 2 5.65 11.48 6.30
C LEU A 2 6.50 10.37 6.94
N ASP A 3 6.82 10.47 8.23
CA ASP A 3 7.59 9.43 8.94
C ASP A 3 6.83 8.09 9.03
N ALA A 4 5.51 8.14 9.19
CA ALA A 4 4.67 6.95 9.23
C ALA A 4 4.62 6.29 7.85
N VAL A 5 4.41 7.07 6.79
CA VAL A 5 4.46 6.61 5.39
C VAL A 5 5.80 5.97 5.07
N ASN A 6 6.92 6.60 5.44
CA ASN A 6 8.26 6.04 5.25
C ASN A 6 8.47 4.73 6.03
N THR A 7 7.94 4.64 7.25
CA THR A 7 8.00 3.41 8.05
C THR A 7 7.24 2.27 7.37
N LEU A 8 6.05 2.54 6.82
CA LEU A 8 5.26 1.56 6.07
C LEU A 8 6.00 1.08 4.81
N ASN A 9 6.67 1.98 4.08
CA ASN A 9 7.48 1.63 2.91
C ASN A 9 8.69 0.74 3.24
N VAL A 10 9.26 0.87 4.44
CA VAL A 10 10.31 -0.03 4.93
C VAL A 10 9.73 -1.39 5.34
N LYS A 11 8.53 -1.39 5.93
CA LYS A 11 7.84 -2.59 6.45
C LYS A 11 7.29 -3.47 5.33
N TYR A 12 6.64 -2.88 4.33
CA TYR A 12 5.91 -3.60 3.30
C TYR A 12 6.62 -3.54 1.95
N ARG A 13 7.02 -4.70 1.45
CA ARG A 13 7.73 -4.82 0.16
C ARG A 13 6.85 -4.60 -1.07
N TRP A 14 5.56 -4.93 -0.97
CA TRP A 14 4.66 -5.03 -2.13
C TRP A 14 3.86 -3.76 -2.42
N LEU A 15 3.81 -2.83 -1.46
CA LEU A 15 3.11 -1.56 -1.61
C LEU A 15 4.08 -0.41 -1.41
N SER A 16 3.91 0.63 -2.22
CA SER A 16 4.52 1.94 -2.00
C SER A 16 3.44 2.91 -1.55
N PHE A 17 3.62 3.51 -0.38
CA PHE A 17 2.78 4.55 0.20
C PHE A 17 3.37 5.94 -0.08
N TYR A 18 2.51 6.91 -0.38
CA TYR A 18 2.88 8.30 -0.59
C TYR A 18 1.72 9.23 -0.23
N ILE A 19 2.01 10.52 -0.07
CA ILE A 19 0.99 11.57 0.03
C ILE A 19 0.89 12.22 -1.33
N ASP A 20 -0.31 12.28 -1.90
CA ASP A 20 -0.53 12.87 -3.22
C ASP A 20 -0.86 14.37 -3.15
N GLY A 21 -1.26 14.94 -4.30
CA GLY A 21 -1.56 16.36 -4.44
C GLY A 21 -2.81 16.83 -3.69
N ASP A 22 -3.67 15.90 -3.28
CA ASP A 22 -4.92 16.18 -2.55
C ASP A 22 -4.74 15.94 -1.03
N GLU A 23 -3.49 15.81 -0.57
CA GLU A 23 -3.10 15.51 0.82
C GLU A 23 -3.63 14.15 1.33
N GLU A 24 -3.97 13.23 0.43
CA GLU A 24 -4.41 11.88 0.78
C GLU A 24 -3.24 10.90 0.86
N VAL A 25 -3.32 9.95 1.79
CA VAL A 25 -2.36 8.84 1.85
C VAL A 25 -2.80 7.78 0.85
N THR A 26 -2.05 7.69 -0.25
CA THR A 26 -2.32 6.76 -1.35
C THR A 26 -1.27 5.65 -1.35
N CYS A 27 -1.65 4.44 -1.78
CA CYS A 27 -0.72 3.34 -1.99
C CYS A 27 -0.86 2.73 -3.38
N ASN A 28 0.26 2.23 -3.91
CA ASN A 28 0.35 1.63 -5.23
C ASN A 28 1.08 0.27 -5.18
N ALA A 29 0.72 -0.63 -6.09
CA ALA A 29 1.39 -1.89 -6.36
C ALA A 29 1.59 -2.05 -7.87
N ASP A 30 2.79 -2.42 -8.29
CA ASP A 30 3.11 -2.70 -9.69
C ASP A 30 3.58 -4.14 -9.86
N SER A 31 3.24 -4.75 -11.00
CA SER A 31 3.75 -6.06 -11.39
C SER A 31 3.81 -6.21 -12.89
N VAL A 32 4.78 -7.01 -13.37
CA VAL A 32 4.82 -7.46 -14.76
C VAL A 32 3.73 -8.52 -14.95
N LEU A 33 2.89 -8.33 -15.96
CA LEU A 33 1.83 -9.25 -16.32
C LEU A 33 2.15 -9.94 -17.65
N ASN A 34 1.72 -11.19 -17.76
CA ASN A 34 1.64 -11.91 -19.03
C ASN A 34 0.23 -12.51 -19.17
N ALA A 35 -0.15 -12.89 -20.39
CA ALA A 35 -1.52 -13.34 -20.67
C ALA A 35 -1.91 -14.62 -19.87
N GLU A 36 -0.95 -15.48 -19.58
CA GLU A 36 -1.18 -16.79 -18.94
C GLU A 36 -1.39 -16.67 -17.42
N THR A 37 -0.71 -15.72 -16.76
CA THR A 37 -0.72 -15.59 -15.28
C THR A 37 -1.40 -14.31 -14.78
N SER A 38 -1.89 -13.45 -15.68
CA SER A 38 -2.45 -12.13 -15.31
C SER A 38 -3.54 -12.21 -14.25
N ALA A 39 -4.49 -13.13 -14.39
CA ALA A 39 -5.60 -13.29 -13.45
C ALA A 39 -5.12 -13.64 -12.03
N GLU A 40 -4.23 -14.63 -11.91
CA GLU A 40 -3.69 -15.08 -10.63
C GLU A 40 -2.81 -14.00 -9.98
N VAL A 41 -1.95 -13.35 -10.75
CA VAL A 41 -1.08 -12.28 -10.25
C VAL A 41 -1.91 -11.10 -9.73
N CYS A 42 -2.90 -10.65 -10.50
CA CYS A 42 -3.80 -9.56 -10.08
C CYS A 42 -4.60 -9.93 -8.84
N PHE A 43 -5.12 -11.16 -8.74
CA PHE A 43 -5.86 -11.61 -7.57
C PHE A 43 -4.98 -11.64 -6.31
N ASN A 44 -3.77 -12.21 -6.42
CA ASN A 44 -2.83 -12.26 -5.31
C ASN A 44 -2.37 -10.86 -4.87
N LEU A 45 -2.14 -9.94 -5.82
CA LEU A 45 -1.83 -8.55 -5.50
C LEU A 45 -3.00 -7.87 -4.79
N LEU A 46 -4.22 -8.03 -5.27
CA LEU A 46 -5.42 -7.45 -4.66
C LEU A 46 -5.60 -7.93 -3.21
N VAL A 47 -5.50 -9.23 -2.96
CA VAL A 47 -5.62 -9.79 -1.60
C VAL A 47 -4.55 -9.23 -0.68
N ARG A 48 -3.29 -9.18 -1.13
CA ARG A 48 -2.19 -8.58 -0.35
C ARG A 48 -2.44 -7.09 -0.09
N PHE A 49 -2.93 -6.37 -1.09
CA PHE A 49 -3.20 -4.94 -1.00
C PHE A 49 -4.21 -4.67 0.12
N ILE A 50 -5.35 -5.35 0.10
CA ILE A 50 -6.42 -5.18 1.10
C ILE A 50 -5.91 -5.52 2.50
N THR A 51 -5.19 -6.63 2.66
CA THR A 51 -4.63 -7.03 3.96
C THR A 51 -3.65 -6.00 4.51
N ILE A 52 -2.72 -5.52 3.66
CA ILE A 52 -1.71 -4.56 4.10
C ILE A 52 -2.35 -3.21 4.44
N VAL A 53 -3.32 -2.74 3.66
CA VAL A 53 -4.02 -1.48 3.93
C VAL A 53 -4.78 -1.55 5.26
N ASP A 54 -5.46 -2.66 5.55
CA ASP A 54 -6.16 -2.86 6.82
C ASP A 54 -5.19 -2.84 8.02
N GLU A 55 -4.03 -3.48 7.89
CA GLU A 55 -2.98 -3.45 8.91
C GLU A 55 -2.33 -2.06 9.08
N ALA A 56 -2.16 -1.32 7.99
CA ALA A 56 -1.54 0.01 8.00
C ALA A 56 -2.49 1.10 8.55
N TYR A 57 -3.81 0.93 8.38
CA TYR A 57 -4.80 1.94 8.73
C TYR A 57 -4.70 2.43 10.19
N PRO A 58 -4.60 1.58 11.22
CA PRO A 58 -4.42 2.05 12.60
C PRO A 58 -3.13 2.84 12.84
N GLU A 59 -2.04 2.50 12.15
CA GLU A 59 -0.76 3.22 12.26
C GLU A 59 -0.87 4.61 11.64
N LEU A 60 -1.50 4.70 10.45
CA LEU A 60 -1.77 5.97 9.76
C LEU A 60 -2.71 6.87 10.57
N MET A 61 -3.78 6.31 11.15
CA MET A 61 -4.69 7.06 12.00
C MET A 61 -3.96 7.57 13.25
N LYS A 62 -3.15 6.75 13.94
CA LYS A 62 -2.36 7.25 15.08
C LYS A 62 -1.41 8.39 14.69
N ALA A 63 -0.89 8.39 13.46
CA ALA A 63 -0.02 9.44 12.96
C ALA A 63 -0.77 10.71 12.51
N LEU A 64 -2.05 10.61 12.15
CA LEU A 64 -2.91 11.73 11.78
C LEU A 64 -3.43 12.50 13.01
N TRP A 65 -3.80 11.76 14.07
CA TRP A 65 -4.40 12.32 15.29
C TRP A 65 -3.36 12.73 16.35
N LYS A 66 -2.07 12.74 15.97
CA LYS A 66 -0.95 13.11 16.82
C LYS A 66 -0.65 14.60 16.70
#